data_AF-A0A7J5X604-F1
#
_entry.id   AF-A0A7J5X604-F1
#
_cell.length_a   1.000
_cell.length_b   1.000
_cell.length_c   1.000
_cell.angle_alpha   90.00
_cell.angle_beta   90.00
_cell.angle_gamma   90.00
#
_symmetry.space_group_name_H-M   'P 1'
#
loop_
_entity.id
_entity.type
_entity.pdbx_description
1 polymer ?
#
loop_
_entity_poly.entity_id
_entity_poly.type
_entity_poly.pdbx_seq_one_letter_code
_entity_poly.pdbx_strand_id
1 'polypeptide(L)'
;MENKPHPLISLIPLVTGNERIAELFNQHFVKCGNLFDSIAPPKPPTNTPPPSPSSAAPCHSFCLQEVSENDVLEVLSKLDPNKPAGLDGLDPFFFKVAAPIIAEAISHLCNLSIQTAVLPSAWKAASVQPLFKGGNHADPNCYRPISILPCIAKVLE
;
A
#
# COMPACT_ATOMS: atom_id res chain seq x y z
N MET A 1 0.74 -27.83 -50.23
CA MET A 1 0.99 -28.03 -48.80
C MET A 1 0.56 -26.77 -48.10
N GLU A 2 -0.65 -26.83 -47.55
CA GLU A 2 -1.38 -25.68 -47.01
C GLU A 2 -0.85 -25.38 -45.61
N ASN A 3 -0.24 -24.19 -45.44
CA ASN A 3 0.35 -23.79 -44.18
C ASN A 3 -0.77 -23.26 -43.28
N LYS A 4 -1.33 -24.15 -42.45
CA LYS A 4 -2.35 -23.79 -41.46
C LYS A 4 -1.65 -23.15 -40.25
N PRO A 5 -1.94 -21.89 -39.89
CA PRO A 5 -1.29 -21.28 -38.73
C PRO A 5 -1.74 -21.98 -37.43
N HIS A 6 -0.76 -22.30 -36.58
CA HIS A 6 -0.96 -22.93 -35.28
C HIS A 6 -1.76 -22.02 -34.32
N PRO A 7 -2.79 -22.54 -33.62
CA PRO A 7 -3.67 -21.73 -32.78
C PRO A 7 -3.20 -21.76 -31.32
N LEU A 8 -2.03 -21.21 -30.98
CA LEU A 8 -1.56 -21.18 -29.58
C LEU A 8 -0.74 -19.94 -29.20
N ILE A 9 -1.15 -18.75 -29.64
CA ILE A 9 -0.89 -17.51 -28.89
C ILE A 9 -2.18 -16.71 -28.99
N SER A 10 -2.98 -16.68 -27.92
CA SER A 10 -3.97 -15.61 -27.79
C SER A 10 -3.16 -14.32 -27.76
N LEU A 11 -3.07 -13.65 -28.90
CA LEU A 11 -2.42 -12.35 -29.05
C LEU A 11 -3.16 -11.39 -28.14
N ILE A 12 -2.69 -11.22 -26.91
CA ILE A 12 -2.99 -10.02 -26.15
C ILE A 12 -2.51 -8.89 -27.05
N PRO A 13 -3.41 -7.99 -27.51
CA PRO A 13 -3.03 -6.92 -28.41
C PRO A 13 -1.88 -6.14 -27.76
N LEU A 14 -0.78 -5.97 -28.48
CA LEU A 14 0.33 -5.17 -27.99
C LEU A 14 -0.17 -3.74 -27.77
N VAL A 15 -0.14 -3.29 -26.51
CA VAL A 15 -0.56 -1.94 -26.14
C VAL A 15 0.66 -1.04 -26.08
N THR A 16 0.63 0.05 -26.83
CA THR A 16 1.70 1.06 -26.87
C THR A 16 1.16 2.42 -26.42
N GLY A 17 2.03 3.25 -25.83
CA GLY A 17 1.70 4.60 -25.37
C GLY A 17 1.46 4.67 -23.86
N ASN A 18 2.12 5.63 -23.21
CA ASN A 18 2.21 5.70 -21.74
C ASN A 18 0.83 5.79 -21.06
N GLU A 19 -0.06 6.64 -21.56
CA GLU A 19 -1.42 6.80 -21.01
C GLU A 19 -2.23 5.52 -21.13
N ARG A 20 -2.17 4.86 -22.29
CA ARG A 20 -2.94 3.63 -22.53
C ARG A 20 -2.44 2.47 -21.69
N ILE A 21 -1.11 2.38 -21.51
CA ILE A 21 -0.48 1.39 -20.63
C ILE A 21 -0.86 1.67 -19.17
N ALA A 22 -0.81 2.93 -18.73
CA ALA A 22 -1.20 3.32 -17.37
C ALA A 22 -2.66 2.97 -17.09
N GLU A 23 -3.57 3.30 -18.01
CA GLU A 23 -4.99 2.98 -17.87
C GLU A 23 -5.25 1.46 -17.86
N LEU A 24 -4.51 0.69 -18.67
CA LEU A 24 -4.59 -0.76 -18.67
C LEU A 24 -4.19 -1.36 -17.32
N PHE A 25 -3.09 -0.90 -16.72
CA PHE A 25 -2.70 -1.33 -15.37
C PHE A 25 -3.70 -0.88 -14.31
N ASN A 26 -4.21 0.35 -14.41
CA ASN A 26 -5.22 0.88 -13.49
C ASN A 26 -6.46 -0.01 -13.48
N GLN A 27 -7.04 -0.29 -14.65
CA GLN A 27 -8.19 -1.19 -14.79
C GLN A 27 -7.90 -2.59 -14.27
N HIS A 28 -6.71 -3.13 -14.57
CA HIS A 28 -6.30 -4.45 -14.11
C HIS A 28 -6.22 -4.52 -12.59
N PHE A 29 -5.52 -3.60 -11.94
CA PHE A 29 -5.34 -3.61 -10.49
C PHE A 29 -6.63 -3.34 -9.72
N VAL A 30 -7.48 -2.41 -10.19
CA VAL A 30 -8.80 -2.15 -9.59
C VAL A 30 -9.67 -3.40 -9.67
N LYS A 31 -9.71 -4.06 -10.83
CA LYS A 31 -10.49 -5.29 -11.01
C LYS A 31 -10.02 -6.42 -10.07
N CYS A 32 -8.70 -6.58 -9.90
CA CYS A 32 -8.14 -7.57 -8.98
C CYS A 32 -8.52 -7.28 -7.52
N GLY A 33 -8.58 -6.01 -7.11
CA GLY A 33 -9.02 -5.62 -5.76
C GLY A 33 -10.49 -5.98 -5.48
N ASN A 34 -11.39 -5.71 -6.41
CA ASN A 34 -12.83 -5.97 -6.24
C ASN A 34 -13.17 -7.48 -6.19
N LEU A 35 -12.23 -8.36 -6.55
CA LEU A 35 -12.42 -9.80 -6.43
C LEU A 35 -12.63 -10.22 -4.96
N PHE A 36 -12.06 -9.48 -4.00
CA PHE A 36 -12.21 -9.75 -2.58
C PHE A 36 -13.61 -9.41 -2.05
N ASP A 37 -14.30 -8.41 -2.62
CA ASP A 37 -15.66 -8.04 -2.22
C ASP A 37 -16.70 -9.09 -2.65
N SER A 38 -16.38 -9.88 -3.68
CA SER A 38 -17.27 -10.90 -4.24
C SER A 38 -17.17 -12.25 -3.53
N ILE A 39 -16.18 -12.43 -2.65
CA ILE A 39 -16.03 -13.65 -1.85
C ILE A 39 -16.85 -13.43 -0.58
N ALA A 40 -18.04 -14.03 -0.52
CA ALA A 40 -18.81 -14.07 0.71
C ALA A 40 -17.90 -14.60 1.83
N PRO A 41 -17.89 -13.96 3.02
CA PRO A 41 -17.07 -14.44 4.13
C PRO A 41 -17.41 -15.93 4.37
N PRO A 42 -16.39 -16.79 4.57
CA PRO A 42 -16.64 -18.20 4.85
C PRO A 42 -17.62 -18.28 6.01
N LYS A 43 -18.77 -18.94 5.80
CA LYS A 43 -19.76 -19.17 6.85
C LYS A 43 -19.02 -19.79 8.05
N PRO A 44 -19.14 -19.25 9.26
CA PRO A 44 -18.53 -19.87 10.43
C PRO A 44 -19.04 -21.31 10.53
N PRO A 45 -18.18 -22.28 10.89
CA PRO A 45 -18.59 -23.67 11.01
C PRO A 45 -19.72 -23.80 12.04
N THR A 46 -20.89 -24.24 11.59
CA THR A 46 -22.16 -24.19 12.35
C THR A 46 -22.22 -25.15 13.55
N ASN A 47 -21.15 -25.89 13.90
CA ASN A 47 -21.22 -27.01 14.84
C ASN A 47 -20.10 -27.07 15.90
N THR A 48 -19.32 -26.02 16.14
CA THR A 48 -18.39 -26.02 17.28
C THR A 48 -19.12 -25.68 18.58
N PRO A 49 -19.15 -26.57 19.58
CA PRO A 49 -19.64 -26.23 20.92
C PRO A 49 -18.81 -25.06 21.48
N PRO A 50 -19.42 -24.17 22.30
CA PRO A 50 -18.71 -23.05 22.89
C PRO A 50 -17.50 -23.57 23.67
N PRO A 51 -16.32 -22.94 23.52
CA PRO A 51 -15.14 -23.34 24.27
C PRO A 51 -15.45 -23.24 25.77
N SER A 52 -15.26 -24.34 26.49
CA SER A 52 -15.34 -24.40 27.95
C SER A 52 -14.49 -23.29 28.58
N PRO A 53 -14.88 -22.69 29.72
CA PRO A 53 -14.12 -21.63 30.38
C PRO A 53 -12.82 -22.20 30.95
N SER A 54 -11.81 -22.33 30.11
CA SER A 54 -10.45 -22.66 30.48
C SER A 54 -9.70 -21.35 30.73
N SER A 55 -9.29 -21.15 31.99
CA SER A 55 -8.25 -20.22 32.46
C SER A 55 -8.01 -18.99 31.59
N ALA A 56 -8.56 -17.85 31.99
CA ALA A 56 -8.37 -16.53 31.38
C ALA A 56 -6.93 -16.34 30.86
N ALA A 57 -6.75 -16.54 29.55
CA ALA A 57 -5.54 -16.09 28.88
C ALA A 57 -5.42 -14.58 29.13
N PRO A 58 -4.21 -14.04 29.36
CA PRO A 58 -4.05 -12.60 29.49
C PRO A 58 -4.65 -11.93 28.25
N CYS A 59 -5.73 -11.17 28.45
CA CYS A 59 -6.33 -10.35 27.41
C CYS A 59 -5.39 -9.16 27.16
N HIS A 60 -4.40 -9.36 26.30
CA HIS A 60 -3.50 -8.28 25.89
C HIS A 60 -4.27 -7.32 24.98
N SER A 61 -4.80 -6.25 25.57
CA SER A 61 -5.37 -5.15 24.80
C SER A 61 -4.24 -4.41 24.09
N PHE A 62 -4.35 -4.28 22.78
CA PHE A 62 -3.49 -3.41 21.98
C PHE A 62 -3.99 -1.96 22.10
N CYS A 63 -3.08 -1.04 22.40
CA CYS A 63 -3.35 0.39 22.45
C CYS A 63 -2.20 1.14 21.77
N LEU A 64 -2.53 2.05 20.83
CA LEU A 64 -1.55 2.97 20.26
C LEU A 64 -1.01 3.89 21.35
N GLN A 65 0.30 4.09 21.36
CA GLN A 65 0.98 5.00 22.27
C GLN A 65 1.16 6.37 21.60
N GLU A 66 1.33 7.40 22.43
CA GLU A 66 1.69 8.74 21.94
C GLU A 66 3.10 8.71 21.34
N VAL A 67 3.28 9.42 20.23
CA VAL A 67 4.52 9.56 19.49
C VAL A 67 5.26 10.79 20.00
N SER A 68 6.51 10.64 20.42
CA SER A 68 7.35 11.77 20.83
C SER A 68 8.02 12.44 19.64
N GLU A 69 8.48 13.68 19.81
CA GLU A 69 9.32 14.37 18.82
C GLU A 69 10.57 13.54 18.48
N ASN A 70 11.20 12.91 19.46
CA ASN A 70 12.42 12.14 19.25
C ASN A 70 12.16 10.89 18.40
N ASP A 71 11.01 10.24 18.56
CA ASP A 71 10.61 9.10 17.72
C ASP A 71 10.51 9.54 16.25
N VAL A 72 9.84 10.67 16.01
CA VAL A 72 9.70 11.23 14.66
C VAL A 72 11.05 11.64 14.09
N LEU A 73 11.89 12.33 14.88
CA LEU A 73 13.22 12.75 14.46
C LEU A 73 14.08 11.56 14.04
N GLU A 74 14.03 10.46 14.79
CA GLU A 74 14.74 9.23 14.48
C GLU A 74 14.26 8.63 13.16
N VAL A 75 12.95 8.54 12.96
CA VAL A 75 12.35 7.99 11.73
C VAL A 75 12.72 8.86 10.51
N LEU A 76 12.57 10.19 10.62
CA LEU A 76 12.92 11.13 9.55
C LEU A 76 14.41 11.06 9.19
N SER A 77 15.27 10.94 10.21
CA SER A 77 16.72 10.82 10.01
C SER A 77 17.11 9.51 9.31
N LYS A 78 16.30 8.46 9.43
CA LYS A 78 16.54 7.14 8.83
C LYS A 78 15.90 6.96 7.44
N LEU A 79 15.20 7.96 6.93
CA LEU A 79 14.64 7.93 5.57
C LEU A 79 15.73 7.64 4.53
N ASP A 80 15.40 6.76 3.57
CA ASP A 80 16.22 6.50 2.38
C ASP A 80 15.99 7.62 1.37
N PRO A 81 16.98 8.49 1.11
CA PRO A 81 16.83 9.65 0.24
C PRO A 81 16.57 9.28 -1.23
N ASN A 82 16.80 8.02 -1.62
CA ASN A 82 16.60 7.57 -3.00
C ASN A 82 15.17 7.07 -3.27
N LYS A 83 14.31 7.04 -2.25
CA LYS A 83 12.91 6.64 -2.44
C LYS A 83 12.14 7.74 -3.19
N PRO A 84 11.18 7.36 -4.03
CA PRO A 84 10.38 8.33 -4.77
C PRO A 84 9.50 9.17 -3.84
N ALA A 85 9.28 10.43 -4.23
CA ALA A 85 8.30 11.31 -3.63
C ALA A 85 6.87 10.78 -3.81
N GLY A 86 5.99 11.16 -2.87
CA GLY A 86 4.56 10.90 -3.00
C GLY A 86 3.89 11.82 -4.00
N LEU A 87 2.55 11.82 -4.00
CA LEU A 87 1.75 12.74 -4.82
C LEU A 87 1.88 14.22 -4.41
N ASP A 88 2.46 14.48 -3.24
CA ASP A 88 2.80 15.81 -2.73
C ASP A 88 4.10 16.38 -3.34
N GLY A 89 4.88 15.57 -4.06
CA GLY A 89 6.12 15.99 -4.70
C GLY A 89 7.28 16.25 -3.72
N LEU A 90 7.10 15.91 -2.44
CA LEU A 90 8.14 16.06 -1.42
C LEU A 90 8.90 14.74 -1.26
N ASP A 91 10.18 14.77 -1.61
CA ASP A 91 11.04 13.60 -1.53
C ASP A 91 11.56 13.35 -0.09
N PRO A 92 11.98 12.11 0.24
CA PRO A 92 12.50 11.81 1.57
C PRO A 92 13.78 12.56 1.94
N PHE A 93 14.57 13.03 0.97
CA PHE A 93 15.76 13.82 1.25
C PHE A 93 15.39 15.19 1.83
N PHE A 94 14.37 15.85 1.31
CA PHE A 94 13.81 17.07 1.91
C PHE A 94 13.45 16.87 3.39
N PHE A 95 12.69 15.82 3.69
CA PHE A 95 12.26 15.51 5.06
C PHE A 95 13.43 15.18 5.99
N LYS A 96 14.43 14.47 5.49
CA LYS A 96 15.62 14.11 6.26
C LYS A 96 16.46 15.34 6.63
N VAL A 97 16.60 16.30 5.72
CA VAL A 97 17.32 17.56 5.98
C VAL A 97 16.52 18.46 6.92
N ALA A 98 15.20 18.52 6.75
CA ALA A 98 14.31 19.35 7.57
C ALA A 98 13.98 18.73 8.94
N ALA A 99 14.38 17.48 9.20
CA ALA A 99 13.96 16.71 10.37
C ALA A 99 14.09 17.45 11.72
N PRO A 100 15.20 18.15 12.04
CA PRO A 100 15.33 18.86 13.31
C PRO A 100 14.34 20.03 13.50
N ILE A 101 13.72 20.50 12.41
CA ILE A 101 12.80 21.64 12.41
C ILE A 101 11.35 21.17 12.42
N ILE A 102 11.05 20.05 11.75
CA ILE A 102 9.67 19.60 11.51
C ILE A 102 9.23 18.44 12.40
N ALA A 103 10.14 17.82 13.16
CA ALA A 103 9.83 16.64 13.98
C ALA A 103 8.73 16.91 15.01
N GLU A 104 8.78 18.05 15.71
CA GLU A 104 7.76 18.44 16.70
C GLU A 104 6.39 18.62 16.02
N ALA A 105 6.33 19.35 14.92
CA ALA A 105 5.07 19.56 14.19
C ALA A 105 4.46 18.24 13.68
N ILE A 106 5.31 17.32 13.18
CA ILE A 106 4.85 16.02 12.70
C ILE A 106 4.39 15.13 13.86
N SER A 107 5.05 15.12 15.02
CA SER A 107 4.61 14.33 16.17
C SER A 107 3.22 14.76 16.65
N HIS A 108 2.95 16.06 16.69
CA HIS A 108 1.61 16.58 16.97
C HIS A 108 0.56 16.09 15.96
N LEU A 109 0.87 16.06 14.66
CA LEU A 109 -0.04 15.55 13.64
C LEU A 109 -0.28 14.03 13.76
N CYS A 110 0.77 13.26 14.08
CA CYS A 110 0.66 11.83 14.36
C CYS A 110 -0.25 11.58 15.57
N ASN A 111 -0.03 12.28 16.68
CA ASN A 111 -0.83 12.13 17.90
C ASN A 111 -2.28 12.56 17.69
N LEU A 112 -2.51 13.64 16.95
CA LEU A 112 -3.86 14.05 16.57
C LEU A 112 -4.57 12.96 15.75
N SER A 113 -3.85 12.33 14.81
CA SER A 113 -4.39 11.24 14.00
C SER A 113 -4.72 10.01 14.85
N ILE A 114 -3.87 9.66 15.82
CA ILE A 114 -4.08 8.55 16.76
C ILE A 114 -5.30 8.83 17.66
N GLN A 115 -5.39 10.03 18.24
CA GLN A 115 -6.46 10.40 19.16
C GLN A 115 -7.83 10.50 18.47
N THR A 116 -7.86 11.01 17.23
CA THR A 116 -9.10 11.20 16.47
C THR A 116 -9.48 9.99 15.62
N ALA A 117 -8.55 9.03 15.45
CA ALA A 117 -8.66 7.94 14.49
C ALA A 117 -8.92 8.41 13.04
N VAL A 118 -8.42 9.60 12.68
CA VAL A 118 -8.62 10.21 11.35
C VAL A 118 -7.28 10.56 10.73
N LEU A 119 -7.05 10.05 9.51
CA LEU A 119 -5.93 10.47 8.66
C LEU A 119 -6.36 11.53 7.64
N PRO A 120 -5.52 12.55 7.39
CA PRO A 120 -5.70 13.48 6.28
C PRO A 120 -5.90 12.74 4.95
N SER A 121 -6.80 13.23 4.10
CA SER A 121 -7.03 12.66 2.77
C SER A 121 -5.76 12.62 1.92
N ALA A 122 -4.94 13.66 2.01
CA ALA A 122 -3.65 13.75 1.34
C ALA A 122 -2.70 12.60 1.72
N TRP A 123 -2.74 12.12 2.97
CA TRP A 123 -1.88 11.04 3.45
C TRP A 123 -2.35 9.65 3.00
N LYS A 124 -3.63 9.53 2.64
CA LYS A 124 -4.24 8.28 2.15
C LYS A 124 -4.09 8.09 0.64
N ALA A 125 -3.71 9.14 -0.09
CA ALA A 125 -3.54 9.10 -1.53
C ALA A 125 -2.13 8.64 -1.90
N ALA A 126 -2.02 7.65 -2.79
CA ALA A 126 -0.75 7.11 -3.25
C ALA A 126 -0.67 7.08 -4.78
N SER A 127 0.54 7.25 -5.31
CA SER A 127 0.83 6.91 -6.70
C SER A 127 1.04 5.40 -6.81
N VAL A 128 0.28 4.71 -7.66
CA VAL A 128 0.41 3.26 -7.85
C VAL A 128 1.30 2.97 -9.04
N GLN A 129 2.42 2.28 -8.81
CA GLN A 129 3.35 1.87 -9.86
C GLN A 129 3.31 0.36 -10.09
N PRO A 130 3.23 -0.09 -11.36
CA PRO A 130 3.35 -1.51 -11.69
C PRO A 130 4.81 -1.95 -11.56
N LEU A 131 5.08 -2.88 -10.64
CA LEU A 131 6.39 -3.49 -10.47
C LEU A 131 6.41 -4.90 -11.04
N PHE A 132 7.30 -5.14 -12.00
CA PHE A 132 7.42 -6.45 -12.63
C PHE A 132 7.89 -7.51 -11.63
N LYS A 133 7.20 -8.66 -11.58
CA LYS A 133 7.54 -9.80 -10.72
C LYS A 133 8.09 -11.01 -11.49
N GLY A 134 8.20 -10.93 -12.82
CA GLY A 134 8.72 -12.00 -13.69
C GLY A 134 7.67 -12.56 -14.66
N GLY A 135 8.13 -13.27 -15.71
CA GLY A 135 7.27 -13.84 -16.74
C GLY A 135 7.19 -12.98 -18.00
N ASN A 136 5.99 -12.78 -18.54
CA ASN A 136 5.76 -12.02 -19.77
C ASN A 136 5.51 -10.53 -19.47
N HIS A 137 6.33 -9.64 -20.05
CA HIS A 137 6.16 -8.18 -19.90
C HIS A 137 4.87 -7.62 -20.51
N ALA A 138 4.26 -8.34 -21.46
CA ALA A 138 2.98 -7.95 -22.05
C ALA A 138 1.77 -8.41 -21.23
N ASP A 139 1.98 -9.22 -20.18
CA ASP A 139 0.91 -9.73 -19.32
C ASP A 139 0.84 -8.92 -18.01
N PRO A 140 -0.25 -8.18 -17.73
CA PRO A 140 -0.42 -7.42 -16.49
C PRO A 140 -0.37 -8.29 -15.23
N ASN A 141 -0.71 -9.58 -15.32
CA ASN A 141 -0.63 -10.51 -14.19
C ASN A 141 0.81 -10.76 -13.71
N CYS A 142 1.80 -10.46 -14.56
CA CYS A 142 3.23 -10.51 -14.27
C CYS A 142 3.76 -9.26 -13.54
N TYR A 143 2.86 -8.37 -13.08
CA TYR A 143 3.20 -7.19 -12.30
C TYR A 143 2.46 -7.20 -10.96
N ARG A 144 2.96 -6.41 -10.00
CA ARG A 144 2.32 -6.11 -8.72
C ARG A 144 2.11 -4.59 -8.59
N PRO A 145 0.97 -4.12 -8.04
CA PRO A 145 0.82 -2.71 -7.72
C PRO A 145 1.67 -2.37 -6.49
N ILE A 146 2.49 -1.32 -6.59
CA ILE A 146 3.24 -0.74 -5.47
C ILE A 146 2.71 0.67 -5.21
N SER A 147 2.22 0.91 -4.00
CA SER A 147 1.73 2.22 -3.59
C SER A 147 2.87 3.08 -3.05
N ILE A 148 3.08 4.25 -3.65
CA ILE A 148 4.00 5.27 -3.16
C ILE A 148 3.19 6.32 -2.41
N LEU A 149 3.19 6.19 -1.09
CA LEU A 149 2.59 7.16 -0.18
C LEU A 149 3.49 8.39 0.03
N PRO A 150 2.90 9.56 0.37
CA PRO A 150 3.63 10.70 0.95
C PRO A 150 4.57 10.26 2.07
N CYS A 151 5.74 10.89 2.17
CA CYS A 151 6.72 10.53 3.21
C CYS A 151 6.16 10.68 4.62
N ILE A 152 5.35 11.71 4.89
CA ILE A 152 4.75 11.91 6.21
C ILE A 152 3.78 10.75 6.56
N ALA A 153 3.05 10.22 5.58
CA ALA A 153 2.19 9.07 5.82
C ALA A 153 3.00 7.83 6.23
N LYS A 154 4.19 7.63 5.65
CA LYS A 154 5.12 6.55 6.02
C LYS A 154 5.77 6.74 7.39
N VAL A 155 5.81 7.96 7.93
CA VAL A 155 6.34 8.22 9.29
C VAL A 155 5.37 7.71 10.36
N LEU A 156 4.07 7.70 10.04
CA LEU A 156 3.04 7.20 10.94
C LEU A 156 2.84 5.67 10.87
N GLU A 157 3.18 5.04 9.73
CA GLU A 157 3.10 3.59 9.49
C GLU A 157 4.10 2.79 10.35
#